data_AF-A0A834PEZ9-F1
#
_entry.id   AF-A0A834PEZ9-F1
#
_cell.length_a   1.000
_cell.length_b   1.000
_cell.length_c   1.000
_cell.angle_alpha   90.00
_cell.angle_beta   90.00
_cell.angle_gamma   90.00
#
_symmetry.space_group_name_H-M   'P 1'
#
loop_
_entity.id
_entity.type
_entity.pdbx_description
1 polymer ?
#
loop_
_entity_poly.entity_id
_entity_poly.type
_entity_poly.pdbx_seq_one_letter_code
_entity_poly.pdbx_strand_id
1 'polypeptide(L)'
;MQQPPYGRTRESDTKSTDVQVNETKSSMTKWSHKNLALKILSLKVAAHLKWNLDILEKKLPLPIQVTLLQDLFYITTDTIVEISAIPDFSIYNVSDQALFTIVLYHR
;
A
#
# COMPACT_ATOMS: atom_id res chain seq x y z
N MET A 1 -68.12 -14.63 6.09
CA MET A 1 -67.94 -13.42 5.25
C MET A 1 -66.77 -12.61 5.82
N GLN A 2 -65.85 -12.18 4.93
CA GLN A 2 -64.98 -10.97 4.96
C GLN A 2 -64.12 -10.68 6.23
N GLN A 3 -62.80 -10.41 6.23
CA GLN A 3 -61.70 -10.24 5.24
C GLN A 3 -60.31 -10.45 5.94
N PRO A 4 -59.20 -10.68 5.20
CA PRO A 4 -57.83 -10.81 5.74
C PRO A 4 -57.04 -9.48 5.73
N PRO A 5 -56.00 -9.29 6.56
CA PRO A 5 -55.15 -8.11 6.48
C PRO A 5 -54.09 -8.21 5.37
N TYR A 6 -53.93 -7.07 4.69
CA TYR A 6 -53.01 -6.76 3.60
C TYR A 6 -51.52 -6.86 3.97
N GLY A 7 -50.70 -7.06 2.93
CA GLY A 7 -49.29 -7.45 3.01
C GLY A 7 -48.29 -6.41 3.52
N ARG A 8 -47.04 -6.88 3.65
CA ARG A 8 -45.84 -6.04 3.75
C ARG A 8 -44.73 -6.62 2.87
N THR A 9 -44.19 -5.72 2.06
CA THR A 9 -43.18 -5.86 1.01
C THR A 9 -41.81 -6.34 1.53
N ARG A 10 -41.09 -7.00 0.63
CA ARG A 10 -39.67 -7.42 0.66
C ARG A 10 -38.70 -6.24 0.82
N GLU A 11 -37.52 -6.52 1.38
CA GLU A 11 -36.17 -5.94 1.14
C GLU A 11 -35.43 -5.81 2.48
N SER A 12 -34.13 -6.01 2.65
CA SER A 12 -33.02 -6.48 1.82
C SER A 12 -31.85 -6.72 2.79
N ASP A 13 -30.94 -7.58 2.37
CA ASP A 13 -29.80 -8.08 3.13
C ASP A 13 -28.85 -7.00 3.70
N THR A 14 -28.43 -7.26 4.94
CA THR A 14 -27.14 -6.96 5.58
C THR A 14 -26.23 -5.88 4.95
N LYS A 15 -26.08 -4.75 5.67
CA LYS A 15 -24.80 -4.05 5.76
C LYS A 15 -24.65 -3.35 7.10
N SER A 16 -24.33 -4.14 8.12
CA SER A 16 -23.79 -3.62 9.37
C SER A 16 -22.30 -3.35 9.23
N THR A 17 -21.87 -2.43 10.09
CA THR A 17 -20.52 -2.23 10.61
C THR A 17 -19.68 -1.18 9.89
N ASP A 18 -20.08 0.06 10.13
CA ASP A 18 -19.45 0.97 11.11
C ASP A 18 -17.93 0.92 11.31
N VAL A 19 -17.40 2.14 11.38
CA VAL A 19 -16.01 2.56 11.45
C VAL A 19 -15.45 2.38 12.87
N GLN A 20 -14.31 1.70 13.01
CA GLN A 20 -13.43 1.79 14.19
C GLN A 20 -11.99 1.93 13.65
N VAL A 21 -11.42 3.15 13.62
CA VAL A 21 -10.68 3.82 14.71
C VAL A 21 -9.57 2.94 15.28
N ASN A 22 -8.37 3.16 14.74
CA ASN A 22 -7.06 3.19 15.39
C ASN A 22 -6.78 2.21 16.53
N GLU A 23 -6.02 1.16 16.23
CA GLU A 23 -5.18 0.49 17.21
C GLU A 23 -3.73 0.47 16.74
N THR A 24 -2.88 1.14 17.51
CA THR A 24 -1.43 1.08 17.49
C THR A 24 -1.00 -0.36 17.79
N LYS A 25 -0.79 -1.17 16.76
CA LYS A 25 -0.21 -2.51 16.88
C LYS A 25 0.90 -2.65 15.86
N SER A 26 2.12 -2.71 16.37
CA SER A 26 3.27 -3.38 15.74
C SER A 26 2.83 -4.79 15.36
N SER A 27 2.22 -4.91 14.19
CA SER A 27 1.78 -6.16 13.60
C SER A 27 2.28 -6.08 12.18
N MET A 28 3.17 -7.01 11.84
CA MET A 28 3.52 -7.36 10.48
C MET A 28 2.19 -7.68 9.77
N THR A 29 1.55 -6.64 9.22
CA THR A 29 0.20 -6.73 8.70
C THR A 29 0.33 -7.55 7.44
N LYS A 30 0.04 -8.85 7.53
CA LYS A 30 0.11 -9.75 6.39
C LYS A 30 -0.81 -9.18 5.32
N TRP A 31 -0.21 -8.55 4.31
CA TRP A 31 -0.95 -7.95 3.22
C TRP A 31 -1.84 -9.02 2.59
N SER A 32 -3.06 -8.65 2.22
CA SER A 32 -3.84 -9.55 1.37
C SER A 32 -3.09 -9.77 0.06
N HIS A 33 -3.25 -10.95 -0.54
CA HIS A 33 -2.65 -11.26 -1.85
C HIS A 33 -2.99 -10.18 -2.90
N LYS A 34 -4.21 -9.62 -2.84
CA LYS A 34 -4.64 -8.51 -3.70
C LYS A 34 -3.80 -7.26 -3.48
N ASN A 35 -3.55 -6.87 -2.23
CA ASN A 35 -2.76 -5.68 -1.93
C ASN A 35 -1.31 -5.87 -2.35
N LEU A 36 -0.72 -7.04 -2.09
CA LEU A 36 0.62 -7.37 -2.54
C LEU A 36 0.75 -7.33 -4.07
N ALA A 37 -0.22 -7.90 -4.78
CA ALA A 37 -0.24 -7.86 -6.25
C ALA A 37 -0.30 -6.42 -6.80
N LEU A 38 -1.06 -5.53 -6.16
CA LEU A 38 -1.12 -4.11 -6.54
C LEU A 38 0.22 -3.39 -6.32
N LYS A 39 0.91 -3.66 -5.20
CA LYS A 39 2.26 -3.12 -4.93
C LYS A 39 3.25 -3.62 -5.97
N ILE A 40 3.25 -4.92 -6.27
CA ILE A 40 4.14 -5.46 -7.31
C ILE A 40 3.82 -4.84 -8.67
N LEU A 41 2.53 -4.64 -8.99
CA LEU A 41 2.13 -4.00 -10.24
C LEU A 41 2.64 -2.56 -10.35
N SER A 42 2.49 -1.74 -9.30
CA SER A 42 2.99 -0.35 -9.30
C SER A 42 4.52 -0.31 -9.48
N LEU A 43 5.26 -1.18 -8.79
CA LEU A 43 6.71 -1.30 -8.91
C LEU A 43 7.13 -1.76 -10.32
N LYS A 44 6.40 -2.69 -10.93
CA LYS A 44 6.66 -3.12 -12.32
C LYS A 44 6.45 -1.99 -13.32
N VAL A 45 5.44 -1.14 -13.12
CA VAL A 45 5.23 0.05 -13.96
C VAL A 45 6.40 1.02 -13.79
N ALA A 46 6.84 1.29 -12.56
CA ALA A 46 8.00 2.15 -12.30
C ALA A 46 9.29 1.59 -12.94
N ALA A 47 9.50 0.27 -12.85
CA ALA A 47 10.62 -0.42 -13.50
C ALA A 47 10.53 -0.35 -15.04
N HIS A 48 9.33 -0.43 -15.63
CA HIS A 48 9.13 -0.26 -17.06
C HIS A 48 9.47 1.18 -17.52
N LEU A 49 9.21 2.17 -16.67
CA LEU A 49 9.66 3.56 -16.83
C LEU A 49 11.14 3.75 -16.47
N LYS A 50 11.87 2.66 -16.18
CA LYS A 50 13.29 2.64 -15.83
C LYS A 50 13.60 3.49 -14.59
N TRP A 51 12.66 3.61 -13.65
CA TRP A 51 12.81 4.45 -12.47
C TRP A 51 13.20 5.91 -12.81
N ASN A 52 12.66 6.43 -13.91
CA ASN A 52 12.89 7.81 -14.32
C ASN A 52 12.14 8.78 -13.39
N LEU A 53 12.87 9.33 -12.41
CA LEU A 53 12.33 10.23 -11.39
C LEU A 53 11.70 11.50 -11.98
N ASP A 54 12.24 12.07 -13.06
CA ASP A 54 11.63 13.21 -13.73
C ASP A 54 10.19 12.93 -14.16
N ILE A 55 9.93 11.72 -14.66
CA ILE A 55 8.59 11.31 -15.08
C ILE A 55 7.72 11.07 -13.85
N LEU A 56 8.23 10.34 -12.86
CA LEU A 56 7.47 9.99 -11.66
C LEU A 56 7.07 11.23 -10.86
N GLU A 57 7.98 12.18 -10.66
CA GLU A 57 7.73 13.43 -9.92
C GLU A 57 6.73 14.34 -10.63
N LYS A 58 6.84 14.45 -11.96
CA LYS A 58 5.96 15.34 -12.76
C LYS A 58 4.58 14.73 -13.00
N LYS A 59 4.44 13.41 -12.96
CA LYS A 59 3.20 12.70 -13.33
C LYS A 59 2.44 12.11 -12.15
N LEU A 60 3.10 11.85 -11.03
CA LEU A 60 2.46 11.26 -9.84
C LEU A 60 2.29 12.31 -8.73
N PRO A 61 1.15 12.32 -8.03
CA PRO A 61 1.02 13.08 -6.78
C PRO A 61 2.04 12.63 -5.74
N LEU A 62 2.54 13.56 -4.92
CA LEU A 62 3.52 13.28 -3.86
C LEU A 62 3.15 12.08 -2.96
N PRO A 63 1.89 11.89 -2.51
CA PRO A 63 1.53 10.72 -1.70
C PRO A 63 1.74 9.38 -2.42
N ILE A 64 1.56 9.36 -3.75
CA ILE A 64 1.77 8.16 -4.57
C ILE A 64 3.26 7.90 -4.77
N GLN A 65 4.07 8.96 -4.93
CA GLN A 65 5.53 8.84 -4.98
C GLN A 65 6.07 8.23 -3.67
N VAL A 66 5.61 8.75 -2.54
CA VAL A 66 5.93 8.22 -1.20
C VAL A 66 5.52 6.76 -1.06
N THR A 67 4.28 6.43 -1.42
CA THR A 67 3.77 5.05 -1.34
C THR A 67 4.60 4.09 -2.20
N LEU A 68 4.94 4.49 -3.43
CA LEU A 68 5.75 3.67 -4.34
C LEU A 68 7.14 3.38 -3.74
N LEU A 69 7.74 4.37 -3.09
CA LEU A 69 9.06 4.23 -2.47
C LEU A 69 9.01 3.35 -1.22
N GLN A 70 7.96 3.49 -0.40
CA GLN A 70 7.71 2.61 0.74
C GLN A 70 7.47 1.16 0.30
N ASP A 71 6.72 0.96 -0.78
CA ASP A 71 6.49 -0.35 -1.38
C ASP A 71 7.79 -0.98 -1.88
N LEU A 72 8.66 -0.17 -2.50
CA LEU A 72 9.97 -0.62 -2.95
C LEU A 72 10.86 -1.02 -1.76
N PHE A 73 10.90 -0.22 -0.70
CA PHE A 73 11.59 -0.57 0.55
C PHE A 73 11.08 -1.89 1.09
N TYR A 74 9.76 -2.02 1.27
CA TYR A 74 9.16 -3.24 1.78
C TYR A 74 9.54 -4.48 0.96
N ILE A 75 9.49 -4.42 -0.37
CA ILE A 75 9.84 -5.57 -1.22
C ILE A 75 11.33 -5.90 -1.21
N THR A 76 12.21 -4.92 -1.02
CA THR A 76 13.67 -5.12 -1.09
C THR A 76 14.33 -5.39 0.27
N THR A 77 13.69 -5.02 1.38
CA THR A 77 14.23 -5.14 2.73
C THR A 77 13.33 -5.88 3.71
N ASP A 78 12.12 -6.29 3.29
CA ASP A 78 11.04 -6.83 4.15
C ASP A 78 10.73 -5.92 5.36
N THR A 79 11.07 -4.64 5.26
CA THR A 79 10.91 -3.65 6.32
C THR A 79 9.88 -2.61 5.91
N ILE A 80 8.92 -2.37 6.79
CA ILE A 80 7.98 -1.24 6.63
C ILE A 80 8.73 0.01 7.07
N VAL A 81 8.98 0.91 6.13
CA VAL A 81 9.68 2.16 6.39
C VAL A 81 8.69 3.32 6.34
N GLU A 82 8.55 4.04 7.45
CA GLU A 82 8.00 5.39 7.41
C GLU A 82 9.11 6.34 6.97
N ILE A 83 8.83 7.20 5.98
CA ILE A 83 9.84 8.06 5.34
C ILE A 83 10.60 8.96 6.34
N SER A 84 9.99 9.28 7.48
CA SER A 84 10.60 10.09 8.54
C SER A 84 11.54 9.30 9.49
N ALA A 85 11.59 7.98 9.38
CA ALA A 85 12.28 7.09 10.32
C ALA A 85 13.11 6.01 9.60
N ILE A 86 13.68 6.35 8.44
CA ILE A 86 14.54 5.42 7.72
C ILE A 86 15.77 5.12 8.58
N PRO A 87 16.04 3.84 8.93
CA PRO A 87 17.23 3.47 9.66
C PRO A 87 18.48 3.90 8.88
N ASP A 88 19.55 4.32 9.58
CA ASP A 88 20.87 4.49 8.97
C ASP A 88 21.33 3.11 8.44
N PHE A 89 21.09 2.85 7.16
CA PHE A 89 21.49 1.61 6.53
C PHE A 89 23.00 1.61 6.32
N SER A 90 23.71 0.67 6.93
CA SER A 90 25.13 0.45 6.64
C SER A 90 25.29 -0.07 5.21
N ILE A 91 25.74 0.81 4.32
CA ILE A 91 25.94 0.57 2.87
C ILE A 91 26.84 -0.65 2.59
N TYR A 92 27.62 -1.09 3.57
CA TYR A 92 28.61 -2.15 3.41
C TYR A 92 28.04 -3.58 3.47
N ASN A 93 26.84 -3.77 4.03
CA ASN A 93 26.24 -5.10 4.27
C ASN A 93 24.80 -5.23 3.76
N VAL A 94 24.39 -4.42 2.78
CA VAL A 94 23.04 -4.48 2.19
C VAL A 94 23.05 -5.26 0.88
N SER A 95 21.92 -5.87 0.52
CA SER A 95 21.75 -6.47 -0.81
C SER A 95 21.76 -5.41 -1.91
N ASP A 96 22.12 -5.78 -3.13
CA ASP A 96 22.08 -4.87 -4.29
C ASP A 96 20.69 -4.26 -4.50
N GLN A 97 19.65 -5.02 -4.18
CA GLN A 97 18.25 -4.59 -4.28
C GLN A 97 17.93 -3.51 -3.24
N ALA A 98 18.36 -3.71 -1.99
CA ALA A 98 18.22 -2.71 -0.94
C ALA A 98 19.06 -1.46 -1.22
N LEU A 99 20.29 -1.63 -1.72
CA LEU A 99 21.16 -0.53 -2.12
C LEU A 99 20.52 0.31 -3.24
N PHE A 100 19.96 -0.33 -4.26
CA PHE A 100 19.22 0.34 -5.32
C PHE A 100 18.10 1.23 -4.76
N THR A 101 17.31 0.69 -3.82
CA THR A 101 16.22 1.43 -3.17
C THR A 101 16.74 2.65 -2.39
N ILE A 102 17.81 2.49 -1.60
CA ILE A 102 18.42 3.57 -0.82
C ILE A 102 18.94 4.68 -1.75
N VAL A 103 19.66 4.31 -2.81
CA VAL A 103 20.17 5.26 -3.80
C VAL A 103 19.04 6.01 -4.48
N LEU A 104 17.95 5.33 -4.82
CA LEU A 104 16.78 5.95 -5.44
C LEU A 104 16.07 6.92 -4.48
N TYR A 105 16.02 6.60 -3.19
CA TYR A 105 15.42 7.46 -2.17
C TYR A 105 16.17 8.79 -1.97
N HIS A 106 17.50 8.78 -2.10
CA HIS A 106 18.34 9.97 -1.88
C HIS A 106 18.48 10.89 -3.09
N ARG A 107 17.96 10.49 -4.25
CA ARG A 107 18.05 11.27 -5.49
C ARG A 107 16.87 12.21 -5.63
#